data_AF-A0A1G0R335-F1
#
_entry.id   AF-A0A1G0R335-F1
#
_cell.length_a   1.000
_cell.length_b   1.000
_cell.length_c   1.000
_cell.angle_alpha   90.00
_cell.angle_beta   90.00
_cell.angle_gamma   90.00
#
_symmetry.space_group_name_H-M   'P 1'
#
loop_
_entity.id
_entity.type
_entity.pdbx_description
1 polymer ?
#
loop_
_entity_poly.entity_id
_entity_poly.type
_entity_poly.pdbx_seq_one_letter_code
_entity_poly.pdbx_strand_id
1 'polypeptide(L)' 'MPSFFNSWLPFIYLYVIGGFFFLIGLIIARKSGALNIKIKRHRRWFYIMIFGFLYFVTMHALLIIAALYW' A
#
# COMPACT_ATOMS: atom_id res chain seq x y z
N MET A 1 7.25 26.42 10.63
CA MET A 1 7.26 25.22 9.76
C MET A 1 6.42 24.14 10.42
N PRO A 2 5.59 23.39 9.68
CA PRO A 2 4.87 22.25 10.26
C PRO A 2 5.88 21.24 10.84
N SER A 3 5.59 20.68 12.01
CA SER A 3 6.40 19.58 12.55
C SER A 3 6.21 18.34 11.68
N PHE A 4 7.16 17.39 11.71
CA PHE A 4 7.06 16.14 10.96
C PHE A 4 5.69 15.47 11.14
N PHE A 5 5.21 15.38 12.39
CA PHE A 5 3.93 14.75 12.72
C PHE A 5 2.69 15.53 12.25
N ASN A 6 2.78 16.86 12.10
CA ASN A 6 1.69 17.71 11.64
C ASN A 6 1.87 18.07 10.16
N SER A 7 2.22 17.09 9.35
CA SER A 7 2.44 17.25 7.91
C SER A 7 2.06 15.98 7.16
N TRP A 8 2.17 16.00 5.83
CA TRP A 8 1.98 14.80 5.01
C TRP A 8 3.17 13.84 5.03
N LEU A 9 4.29 14.23 5.66
CA LEU A 9 5.52 13.44 5.69
C LEU A 9 5.35 12.06 6.33
N PRO A 10 4.62 11.87 7.45
CA PRO A 10 4.43 10.54 8.04
C PRO A 10 3.61 9.63 7.13
N PHE A 11 2.58 10.17 6.47
CA PHE A 11 1.78 9.46 5.48
C PHE A 11 2.64 9.00 4.29
N ILE A 12 3.41 9.94 3.71
CA ILE A 12 4.31 9.64 2.58
C ILE A 12 5.36 8.61 3.00
N TYR A 13 5.99 8.78 4.16
CA TYR A 13 6.97 7.84 4.69
C TYR A 13 6.40 6.43 4.81
N LEU A 14 5.22 6.29 5.43
CA LEU A 14 4.57 5.01 5.64
C LEU A 14 4.27 4.30 4.31
N TYR A 15 3.67 4.99 3.35
CA TYR A 15 3.21 4.36 2.11
C TYR A 15 4.28 4.22 1.04
N VAL A 16 5.28 5.12 0.99
CA VAL A 16 6.41 4.97 0.07
C VAL A 16 7.36 3.89 0.57
N ILE A 17 7.83 3.97 1.82
CA ILE A 17 8.79 3.01 2.35
C ILE A 17 8.09 1.68 2.63
N GLY A 18 6.94 1.70 3.30
CA GLY A 18 6.15 0.48 3.53
C GLY A 18 5.67 -0.15 2.23
N GLY A 19 5.25 0.66 1.25
CA GLY A 19 4.88 0.19 -0.09
C GLY A 19 6.07 -0.43 -0.84
N PHE A 20 7.26 0.14 -0.72
CA PHE A 20 8.48 -0.43 -1.30
C PHE A 20 8.75 -1.84 -0.74
N PHE A 21 8.73 -2.00 0.58
CA PHE A 21 8.89 -3.32 1.21
C PHE A 21 7.77 -4.29 0.83
N PHE A 22 6.53 -3.83 0.75
CA PHE A 22 5.39 -4.64 0.32
C PHE A 22 5.55 -5.15 -1.12
N LEU A 23 5.96 -4.29 -2.05
CA LEU A 23 6.23 -4.66 -3.43
C LEU A 23 7.39 -5.65 -3.56
N ILE A 24 8.46 -5.46 -2.80
CA ILE A 24 9.55 -6.43 -2.73
C ILE A 24 9.04 -7.79 -2.24
N GLY A 25 8.24 -7.80 -1.18
CA GLY A 25 7.61 -9.02 -0.66
C GLY A 25 6.77 -9.74 -1.72
N LEU A 26 5.97 -9.00 -2.49
CA LEU A 26 5.20 -9.55 -3.61
C LEU A 26 6.10 -10.12 -4.73
N ILE A 27 7.20 -9.45 -5.05
CA ILE A 27 8.17 -9.95 -6.04
C ILE A 27 8.80 -11.25 -5.56
N ILE A 28 9.21 -11.33 -4.29
CA ILE A 28 9.78 -12.54 -3.70
C ILE A 28 8.75 -13.67 -3.67
N ALA A 29 7.50 -13.40 -3.26
CA ALA A 29 6.41 -14.37 -3.25
C ALA A 29 6.14 -14.93 -4.67
N ARG A 30 6.24 -14.08 -5.70
CA ARG A 30 6.12 -14.52 -7.09
C ARG A 30 7.31 -15.36 -7.53
N LYS A 31 8.54 -14.96 -7.20
CA LYS A 31 9.78 -15.68 -7.58
C LYS A 31 9.91 -17.03 -6.90
N SER A 32 9.47 -17.16 -5.65
CA SER A 32 9.46 -18.42 -4.89
C SER A 32 8.35 -19.39 -5.31
N GLY A 33 7.45 -18.99 -6.20
CA GLY A 33 6.31 -19.81 -6.64
C GLY A 33 5.10 -19.78 -5.70
N ALA A 34 5.23 -19.19 -4.50
CA ALA A 34 4.12 -19.03 -3.56
C ALA A 34 2.94 -18.24 -4.20
N LEU A 35 3.25 -17.25 -5.03
CA LEU A 35 2.28 -16.43 -5.75
C LEU A 35 2.42 -16.57 -7.27
N ASN A 36 2.08 -17.75 -7.79
CA ASN A 36 2.13 -18.03 -9.21
C ASN A 36 0.92 -17.45 -9.98
N ILE A 37 1.10 -16.31 -10.65
CA ILE A 37 0.10 -15.65 -11.50
C ILE A 37 -0.46 -16.48 -12.67
N LYS A 38 0.19 -17.60 -13.05
CA LYS A 38 -0.39 -18.56 -14.01
C LYS A 38 -1.62 -19.26 -13.42
N ILE A 39 -1.67 -19.45 -12.10
CA ILE A 39 -2.80 -20.06 -11.38
C ILE A 39 -3.88 -19.01 -11.14
N LYS A 40 -5.11 -19.25 -11.62
CA LYS A 40 -6.25 -18.30 -11.53
C LYS A 40 -6.50 -17.80 -10.10
N ARG A 41 -6.44 -18.70 -9.10
CA ARG A 41 -6.61 -18.35 -7.68
C ARG A 41 -5.50 -17.43 -7.16
N HIS A 42 -4.24 -17.72 -7.46
CA HIS A 42 -3.09 -16.93 -6.99
C HIS A 42 -3.06 -15.56 -7.69
N ARG A 43 -3.44 -15.51 -8.97
CA ARG A 43 -3.64 -14.25 -9.70
C ARG A 43 -4.71 -13.38 -9.05
N ARG A 44 -5.84 -13.95 -8.62
CA ARG A 44 -6.86 -13.21 -7.87
C ARG A 44 -6.28 -12.63 -6.58
N TRP A 45 -5.54 -13.42 -5.81
CA TRP A 45 -4.89 -12.94 -4.58
C TRP A 45 -3.86 -11.84 -4.84
N PHE A 46 -3.06 -11.94 -5.90
CA PHE A 46 -2.14 -10.86 -6.30
C PHE A 46 -2.87 -9.54 -6.54
N TYR A 47 -3.96 -9.56 -7.31
CA TYR A 47 -4.76 -8.34 -7.54
C TYR A 47 -5.45 -7.84 -6.27
N ILE A 48 -5.97 -8.72 -5.42
CA ILE A 48 -6.56 -8.33 -4.13
C ILE A 48 -5.52 -7.65 -3.23
N MET A 49 -4.30 -8.15 -3.18
CA MET A 49 -3.21 -7.55 -2.39
C MET A 49 -2.85 -6.14 -2.89
N ILE A 50 -2.67 -5.98 -4.20
CA ILE A 50 -2.40 -4.66 -4.80
C ILE A 50 -3.58 -3.70 -4.59
N PHE A 51 -4.79 -4.17 -4.83
CA PHE A 51 -6.01 -3.37 -4.63
C PHE A 51 -6.17 -2.97 -3.17
N GLY A 52 -5.98 -3.89 -2.22
CA GLY A 52 -6.09 -3.62 -0.79
C GLY A 52 -5.09 -2.56 -0.32
N PHE A 53 -3.85 -2.62 -0.83
CA PHE A 53 -2.85 -1.58 -0.55
C PHE A 53 -3.30 -0.21 -1.07
N LEU A 54 -3.69 -0.11 -2.34
CA LEU A 54 -4.15 1.15 -2.94
C LEU A 54 -5.42 1.68 -2.27
N TYR A 55 -6.38 0.81 -1.99
CA TYR A 55 -7.61 1.15 -1.28
C TYR A 55 -7.29 1.78 0.07
N PHE A 56 -6.38 1.19 0.84
CA PHE A 56 -6.02 1.71 2.15
C PHE A 56 -5.25 3.04 2.07
N VAL A 57 -4.33 3.20 1.11
CA VAL A 57 -3.65 4.47 0.83
C VAL A 57 -4.67 5.58 0.55
N THR A 58 -5.62 5.32 -0.36
CA THR A 58 -6.65 6.29 -0.75
C THR A 58 -7.59 6.60 0.41
N MET A 59 -8.11 5.58 1.11
CA MET A 59 -8.99 5.79 2.25
C MET A 59 -8.30 6.60 3.35
N HIS A 60 -7.05 6.30 3.68
CA HIS A 60 -6.33 7.04 4.70
C HIS A 60 -6.07 8.50 4.26
N ALA A 61 -5.72 8.74 2.99
CA ALA A 61 -5.60 10.11 2.46
C ALA A 61 -6.93 10.87 2.53
N LEU A 62 -8.05 10.23 2.18
CA LEU A 62 -9.38 10.83 2.27
C LEU A 62 -9.75 11.18 3.71
N LEU A 63 -9.40 10.33 4.69
CA LEU A 63 -9.63 10.61 6.10
C LEU A 63 -8.78 11.78 6.61
N ILE A 64 -7.53 11.91 6.15
CA ILE A 64 -6.69 13.08 6.46
C ILE A 64 -7.34 14.35 5.91
N ILE A 65 -7.80 14.31 4.67
CA ILE A 65 -8.49 15.45 4.04
C ILE A 65 -9.78 15.77 4.78
N ALA A 66 -10.59 14.75 5.10
CA ALA A 66 -11.82 14.94 5.87
C ALA A 66 -11.54 15.64 7.20
N ALA A 67 -10.53 15.18 7.96
CA ALA A 67 -10.15 15.80 9.23
C ALA A 67 -9.58 17.23 9.10
N LEU A 68 -9.08 17.62 7.92
CA LEU A 68 -8.55 18.97 7.68
C LEU A 68 -9.64 19.97 7.29
N TYR A 69 -10.75 19.51 6.70
CA TYR A 69 -11.76 20.38 6.09
C TYR A 69 -13.18 20.22 6.66
N TRP A 70 -13.42 19.21 7.50
CA TRP A 70 -14.66 18.96 8.24
C TRP A 70 -14.36 18.77 9.72
#